data_AF-A0A812V8T9-F1
#
_entry.id   AF-A0A812V8T9-F1
#
_cell.length_a   1.000
_cell.length_b   1.000
_cell.length_c   1.000
_cell.angle_alpha   90.00
_cell.angle_beta   90.00
_cell.angle_gamma   90.00
#
_symmetry.space_group_name_H-M   'P 1'
#
loop_
_entity.id
_entity.type
_entity.pdbx_description
1 polymer ?
#
loop_
_entity_poly.entity_id
_entity_poly.type
_entity_poly.pdbx_seq_one_letter_code
_entity_poly.pdbx_strand_id
1 'polypeptide(L)'
;MAAELCHFVSMLLQNAVQSYRQDLEKIGCVTVASLCAGLDMLQYIADYALQVWPSLHMSSELQFRYFCAELDPVKRSLLLARKHQRLQVDHVFGDIRMLRKPCFDFKTRKFVKPQAPQILICGFACQDLSTLNNHPKPFDLQDPNHGVSARTFHTTLQLIQQWQPSWVIMENVPGICKAALRTVLQLMFEAGYYSAHAKLNAMQFRKRIPSCARGRPEAVFQKVPALLQGYVRPSLQQVLDSLPPWVRSRSRGRGVRASKGKRWLVRSWRFEKKHGLATDSLASLRARLSNVPAAQKLTRQQMRLLVSRMAYLQKEGQVDESFDDWVFGLDQSVDRAIVLRACTPCVTPNCVFWYQNRLMNPWEMAALQGVTLSEMAELRDQDASLVQSLAGNAFCTHVIATLFVALLTELTK
;
A
#
# COMPACT_ATOMS: atom_id res chain seq x y z
N MET A 1 12.01 -21.59 6.21
CA MET A 1 11.51 -20.39 5.49
C MET A 1 11.58 -19.09 6.29
N ALA A 2 10.79 -18.84 7.35
CA ALA A 2 10.91 -17.59 8.12
C ALA A 2 12.25 -17.47 8.89
N ALA A 3 12.77 -18.60 9.39
CA ALA A 3 14.07 -18.68 10.07
C ALA A 3 15.28 -18.45 9.13
N GLU A 4 15.17 -18.85 7.86
CA GLU A 4 16.21 -18.64 6.85
C GLU A 4 16.26 -17.19 6.39
N LEU A 5 15.10 -16.52 6.27
CA LEU A 5 15.01 -15.10 5.98
C LEU A 5 15.62 -14.25 7.10
N CYS A 6 15.34 -14.58 8.38
CA CYS A 6 15.95 -13.91 9.53
C CYS A 6 17.46 -14.12 9.61
N HIS A 7 17.95 -15.34 9.37
CA HIS A 7 19.39 -15.62 9.39
C HIS A 7 20.11 -14.90 8.24
N PHE A 8 19.54 -14.92 7.04
CA PHE A 8 20.10 -14.26 5.86
C PHE A 8 20.06 -12.73 5.96
N VAL A 9 18.94 -12.16 6.42
CA VAL A 9 18.80 -10.70 6.66
C VAL A 9 19.70 -10.26 7.81
N SER A 10 19.79 -11.01 8.91
CA SER A 10 20.70 -10.68 10.02
C SER A 10 22.17 -10.77 9.60
N MET A 11 22.54 -11.74 8.76
CA MET A 11 23.91 -11.91 8.26
C MET A 11 24.28 -10.83 7.22
N LEU A 12 23.36 -10.48 6.30
CA LEU A 12 23.52 -9.37 5.36
C LEU A 12 23.58 -8.01 6.06
N LEU A 13 22.70 -7.79 7.05
CA LEU A 13 22.69 -6.57 7.85
C LEU A 13 23.98 -6.47 8.65
N GLN A 14 24.42 -7.49 9.38
CA GLN A 14 25.62 -7.40 10.24
C GLN A 14 26.89 -6.99 9.48
N ASN A 15 27.15 -7.54 8.30
CA ASN A 15 28.35 -7.22 7.51
C ASN A 15 28.23 -5.87 6.78
N ALA A 16 27.04 -5.50 6.27
CA ALA A 16 26.84 -4.21 5.61
C ALA A 16 26.79 -3.05 6.62
N VAL A 17 26.15 -3.25 7.76
CA VAL A 17 25.95 -2.25 8.82
C VAL A 17 27.26 -1.79 9.43
N GLN A 18 28.24 -2.68 9.66
CA GLN A 18 29.51 -2.27 10.26
C GLN A 18 30.29 -1.27 9.40
N SER A 19 30.29 -1.45 8.08
CA SER A 19 30.90 -0.49 7.15
C SER A 19 30.11 0.82 7.12
N TYR A 20 28.78 0.75 7.14
CA TYR A 20 27.90 1.92 7.05
C TYR A 20 27.78 2.75 8.32
N ARG A 21 27.95 2.14 9.50
CA ARG A 21 27.87 2.83 10.79
C ARG A 21 28.93 3.93 10.88
N GLN A 22 30.16 3.61 10.48
CA GLN A 22 31.26 4.57 10.47
C GLN A 22 30.99 5.76 9.55
N ASP A 23 30.17 5.57 8.52
CA ASP A 23 29.77 6.64 7.61
C ASP A 23 28.60 7.45 8.21
N LEU A 24 27.60 6.81 8.81
CA LEU A 24 26.43 7.53 9.36
C LEU A 24 26.73 8.35 10.60
N GLU A 25 27.60 7.87 11.50
CA GLU A 25 28.08 8.66 12.64
C GLU A 25 28.87 9.90 12.20
N LYS A 26 29.48 9.86 11.00
CA LYS A 26 30.19 11.02 10.41
C LYS A 26 29.28 11.98 9.67
N ILE A 27 28.16 11.53 9.11
CA ILE A 27 27.34 12.33 8.17
C ILE A 27 26.29 13.17 8.90
N GLY A 28 25.72 12.71 10.03
CA GLY A 28 24.68 13.45 10.77
C GLY A 28 23.36 13.68 10.00
N CYS A 29 23.27 13.24 8.74
CA CYS A 29 22.16 13.48 7.83
C CYS A 29 21.96 12.29 6.87
N VAL A 30 20.74 11.77 6.79
CA VAL A 30 20.37 10.67 5.89
C VAL A 30 19.56 11.21 4.72
N THR A 31 20.02 11.00 3.49
CA THR A 31 19.25 11.36 2.30
C THR A 31 18.42 10.18 1.81
N VAL A 32 17.13 10.44 1.60
CA VAL A 32 16.13 9.44 1.22
C VAL A 32 15.41 9.88 -0.05
N ALA A 33 15.14 8.93 -0.95
CA ALA A 33 14.35 9.16 -2.14
C ALA A 33 13.16 8.20 -2.24
N SER A 34 11.99 8.73 -2.63
CA SER A 34 10.78 7.95 -2.92
C SER A 34 10.42 8.05 -4.40
N LEU A 35 10.54 6.96 -5.15
CA LEU A 35 10.20 6.91 -6.57
C LEU A 35 8.85 6.22 -6.80
N CYS A 36 8.05 6.78 -7.71
CA CYS A 36 6.65 6.38 -7.91
C CYS A 36 5.86 6.55 -6.60
N ALA A 37 6.03 7.72 -5.99
CA ALA A 37 5.67 7.96 -4.60
C ALA A 37 4.18 7.80 -4.31
N GLY A 38 3.31 7.99 -5.30
CA GLY A 38 1.86 8.00 -5.13
C GLY A 38 1.43 9.15 -4.22
N LEU A 39 0.68 8.84 -3.18
CA LEU A 39 0.39 9.78 -2.08
C LEU A 39 1.51 9.83 -1.03
N ASP A 40 2.66 9.27 -1.36
CA ASP A 40 3.91 9.33 -0.63
C ASP A 40 3.76 9.16 0.87
N MET A 41 3.34 7.96 1.26
CA MET A 41 3.13 7.67 2.67
C MET A 41 4.43 7.66 3.47
N LEU A 42 5.59 7.76 2.82
CA LEU A 42 6.90 7.80 3.44
C LEU A 42 7.12 9.00 4.37
N GLN A 43 6.49 10.13 4.10
CA GLN A 43 6.58 11.26 5.02
C GLN A 43 5.94 10.92 6.38
N TYR A 44 4.82 10.16 6.39
CA TYR A 44 4.24 9.63 7.65
C TYR A 44 5.13 8.56 8.29
N ILE A 45 5.82 7.75 7.48
CA ILE A 45 6.75 6.72 7.96
C ILE A 45 7.94 7.36 8.66
N ALA A 46 8.51 8.41 8.07
CA ALA A 46 9.65 9.11 8.63
C ALA A 46 9.25 9.90 9.89
N ASP A 47 8.08 10.54 9.90
CA ASP A 47 7.52 11.16 11.10
C ASP A 47 7.40 10.13 12.24
N TYR A 48 6.96 8.91 11.93
CA TYR A 48 6.90 7.82 12.89
C TYR A 48 8.29 7.37 13.35
N ALA A 49 9.22 7.16 12.41
CA ALA A 49 10.60 6.78 12.72
C ALA A 49 11.26 7.80 13.66
N LEU A 50 11.05 9.10 13.40
CA LEU A 50 11.50 10.20 14.24
C LEU A 50 10.83 10.23 15.62
N GLN A 51 9.57 9.81 15.73
CA GLN A 51 8.87 9.71 17.02
C GLN A 51 9.40 8.58 17.89
N VAL A 52 9.76 7.43 17.29
CA VAL A 52 10.34 6.30 18.03
C VAL A 52 11.85 6.40 18.20
N TRP A 53 12.52 7.29 17.47
CA TRP A 53 13.97 7.48 17.54
C TRP A 53 14.50 7.66 18.97
N PRO A 54 13.91 8.52 19.83
CA PRO A 54 14.42 8.72 21.19
C PRO A 54 14.29 7.47 22.07
N SER A 55 13.28 6.64 21.83
CA SER A 55 13.08 5.38 22.60
C SER A 55 14.02 4.26 22.15
N LEU A 56 14.79 4.45 21.09
CA LEU A 56 15.85 3.54 20.64
C LEU A 56 17.20 3.80 21.32
N HIS A 57 17.26 4.67 22.36
CA HIS A 57 18.49 5.03 23.10
C HIS A 57 19.60 5.60 22.21
N MET A 58 19.19 6.36 21.21
CA MET A 58 20.05 6.94 20.19
C MET A 58 20.44 8.37 20.53
N SER A 59 21.75 8.66 20.53
CA SER A 59 22.35 9.86 21.14
C SER A 59 22.58 11.05 20.20
N SER A 60 22.35 10.92 18.88
CA SER A 60 22.49 12.02 17.91
C SER A 60 21.15 12.44 17.27
N GLU A 61 20.97 13.75 17.08
CA GLU A 61 19.88 14.31 16.26
C GLU A 61 20.11 13.93 14.79
N LEU A 62 19.44 12.86 14.32
CA LEU A 62 19.52 12.45 12.93
C LEU A 62 18.72 13.42 12.06
N GLN A 63 19.40 14.11 11.14
CA GLN A 63 18.73 14.90 10.12
C GLN A 63 18.33 14.03 8.94
N PHE A 64 17.25 14.39 8.25
CA PHE A 64 16.82 13.74 7.02
C PHE A 64 16.72 14.77 5.91
N ARG A 65 17.27 14.44 4.74
CA ARG A 65 16.95 15.11 3.48
C ARG A 65 16.11 14.19 2.64
N TYR A 66 15.07 14.73 2.01
CA TYR A 66 14.05 13.89 1.41
C TYR A 66 13.56 14.46 0.08
N PHE A 67 13.57 13.64 -0.97
CA PHE A 67 12.86 13.98 -2.20
C PHE A 67 11.97 12.85 -2.69
N CYS A 68 10.96 13.19 -3.48
CA CYS A 68 10.11 12.21 -4.11
C CYS A 68 9.84 12.51 -5.58
N ALA A 69 9.38 11.51 -6.32
CA ALA A 69 8.99 11.63 -7.71
C ALA A 69 7.63 10.95 -7.95
N GLU A 70 6.67 11.72 -8.47
CA GLU A 70 5.31 11.25 -8.76
C GLU A 70 4.83 11.78 -10.12
N LEU A 71 4.36 10.89 -10.98
CA LEU A 71 3.94 11.23 -12.34
C LEU A 71 2.56 11.92 -12.37
N ASP A 72 1.66 11.56 -11.47
CA ASP A 72 0.30 12.09 -11.40
C ASP A 72 0.29 13.54 -10.84
N PRO A 73 -0.21 14.53 -11.61
CA PRO A 73 -0.25 15.92 -11.16
C PRO A 73 -1.08 16.16 -9.90
N VAL A 74 -2.18 15.44 -9.71
CA VAL A 74 -3.07 15.65 -8.55
C VAL A 74 -2.41 15.11 -7.30
N LYS A 75 -1.80 13.92 -7.38
CA LYS A 75 -1.00 13.38 -6.27
C LYS A 75 0.14 14.32 -5.92
N ARG A 76 0.89 14.83 -6.90
CA ARG A 76 1.94 15.85 -6.65
C ARG A 76 1.40 17.09 -5.94
N SER A 77 0.26 17.62 -6.35
CA SER A 77 -0.35 18.79 -5.68
C SER A 77 -0.66 18.51 -4.21
N LEU A 78 -1.14 17.30 -3.89
CA LEU A 78 -1.34 16.89 -2.49
C LEU A 78 -0.02 16.78 -1.73
N LEU A 79 1.05 16.25 -2.35
CA LEU A 79 2.38 16.21 -1.73
C LEU A 79 2.91 17.61 -1.42
N LEU A 80 2.69 18.58 -2.30
CA LEU A 80 3.10 19.97 -2.10
C LEU A 80 2.26 20.70 -1.05
N ALA A 81 1.01 20.29 -0.84
CA ALA A 81 0.11 20.87 0.16
C ALA A 81 0.43 20.43 1.60
N ARG A 82 1.26 19.39 1.79
CA ARG A 82 1.65 18.86 3.11
C ARG A 82 2.62 19.80 3.82
N LYS A 83 2.08 20.74 4.58
CA LYS A 83 2.85 21.72 5.35
C LYS A 83 3.14 21.31 6.80
N HIS A 84 2.39 20.37 7.36
CA HIS A 84 2.39 20.07 8.80
C HIS A 84 3.12 18.77 9.20
N GLN A 85 3.88 18.17 8.29
CA GLN A 85 4.63 16.95 8.58
C GLN A 85 6.01 17.29 9.17
N ARG A 86 6.54 16.43 10.05
CA ARG A 86 7.85 16.67 10.68
C ARG A 86 8.97 16.52 9.66
N LEU A 87 8.89 15.52 8.78
CA LEU A 87 9.75 15.41 7.62
C LEU A 87 9.17 16.20 6.46
N GLN A 88 9.83 17.31 6.13
CA GLN A 88 9.50 18.10 4.96
C GLN A 88 10.18 17.52 3.73
N VAL A 89 9.44 17.37 2.63
CA VAL A 89 10.01 16.99 1.33
C VAL A 89 10.79 18.15 0.72
N ASP A 90 12.09 18.03 0.52
CA ASP A 90 12.95 19.08 -0.05
C ASP A 90 12.64 19.35 -1.53
N HIS A 91 12.38 18.29 -2.30
CA HIS A 91 12.11 18.35 -3.73
C HIS A 91 11.00 17.39 -4.14
N VAL A 92 10.13 17.86 -5.04
CA VAL A 92 9.05 17.04 -5.62
C VAL A 92 9.22 17.04 -7.13
N PHE A 93 9.61 15.90 -7.69
CA PHE A 93 9.80 15.72 -9.11
C PHE A 93 8.61 15.03 -9.78
N GLY A 94 8.57 15.10 -11.11
CA GLY A 94 7.56 14.43 -11.92
C GLY A 94 7.98 13.03 -12.33
N ASP A 95 8.17 12.85 -13.64
CA ASP A 95 8.53 11.58 -14.25
C ASP A 95 9.94 11.11 -13.89
N ILE A 96 10.06 9.90 -13.35
CA ILE A 96 11.33 9.30 -12.95
C ILE A 96 12.34 9.18 -14.10
N ARG A 97 11.86 9.09 -15.35
CA ARG A 97 12.71 9.03 -16.55
C ARG A 97 13.57 10.28 -16.74
N MET A 98 13.18 11.39 -16.12
CA MET A 98 13.85 12.68 -16.23
C MET A 98 14.94 12.89 -15.16
N LEU A 99 15.00 12.07 -14.11
CA LEU A 99 15.84 12.31 -12.92
C LEU A 99 17.34 12.11 -13.15
N ARG A 100 17.74 11.58 -14.32
CA ARG A 100 19.16 11.36 -14.67
C ARG A 100 19.90 12.67 -14.98
N LYS A 101 19.16 13.75 -15.23
CA LYS A 101 19.64 15.09 -15.60
C LYS A 101 18.89 16.16 -14.79
N PRO A 102 19.29 17.45 -14.85
CA PRO A 102 18.47 18.50 -14.27
C PRO A 102 17.04 18.42 -14.78
N CYS A 103 16.08 18.37 -13.84
CA CYS A 103 14.66 18.24 -14.13
C CYS A 103 13.86 19.22 -13.28
N PHE A 104 12.64 19.53 -13.72
CA PHE A 104 11.79 20.49 -13.04
C PHE A 104 11.35 19.95 -11.66
N ASP A 105 11.73 20.67 -10.61
CA ASP A 105 11.25 20.47 -9.25
C ASP A 105 10.00 21.32 -9.03
N PHE A 106 8.88 20.66 -8.78
CA PHE A 106 7.59 21.29 -8.56
C PHE A 106 7.51 22.05 -7.23
N LYS A 107 8.36 21.74 -6.25
CA LYS A 107 8.41 22.47 -4.98
C LYS A 107 9.14 23.80 -5.13
N THR A 108 10.38 23.78 -5.63
CA THR A 108 11.19 25.01 -5.78
C THR A 108 10.90 25.80 -7.06
N ARG A 109 10.15 25.21 -8.00
CA ARG A 109 9.86 25.76 -9.34
C ARG A 109 11.11 26.06 -10.17
N LYS A 110 12.15 25.25 -10.01
CA LYS A 110 13.43 25.37 -10.71
C LYS A 110 13.86 24.03 -11.31
N PHE A 111 14.74 24.07 -12.31
CA PHE A 111 15.43 22.87 -12.76
C PHE A 111 16.55 22.54 -11.77
N VAL A 112 16.44 21.39 -11.12
CA VAL A 112 17.38 20.90 -10.11
C VAL A 112 17.85 19.52 -10.54
N LYS A 113 19.14 19.22 -10.36
CA LYS A 113 19.65 17.85 -10.50
C LYS A 113 19.42 17.13 -9.17
N PRO A 114 18.66 16.02 -9.14
CA PRO A 114 18.50 15.24 -7.92
C PRO A 114 19.87 14.75 -7.41
N GLN A 115 20.09 14.86 -6.10
CA GLN A 115 21.27 14.28 -5.46
C GLN A 115 21.08 12.77 -5.28
N ALA A 116 22.16 12.00 -5.35
CA ALA A 116 22.12 10.56 -5.13
C ALA A 116 21.71 10.27 -3.67
N PRO A 117 20.62 9.51 -3.43
CA PRO A 117 20.17 9.21 -2.09
C PRO A 117 21.00 8.09 -1.44
N GLN A 118 21.11 8.07 -0.11
CA GLN A 118 21.61 6.89 0.60
C GLN A 118 20.55 5.77 0.63
N ILE A 119 19.28 6.13 0.83
CA ILE A 119 18.17 5.17 0.87
C ILE A 119 17.22 5.47 -0.28
N LEU A 120 17.04 4.50 -1.18
CA LEU A 120 16.08 4.56 -2.26
C LEU A 120 14.88 3.64 -1.95
N ILE A 121 13.67 4.18 -2.04
CA ILE A 121 12.43 3.44 -1.87
C ILE A 121 11.61 3.57 -3.15
N CYS A 122 11.16 2.45 -3.71
CA CYS A 122 10.43 2.44 -4.97
C CYS A 122 9.29 1.42 -5.00
N GLY A 123 8.13 1.89 -5.45
CA GLY A 123 6.93 1.08 -5.70
C GLY A 123 6.64 1.10 -7.18
N PHE A 124 7.51 0.48 -7.99
CA PHE A 124 7.35 0.51 -9.44
C PHE A 124 6.00 -0.13 -9.86
N ALA A 125 5.47 0.32 -11.00
CA ALA A 125 4.10 -0.01 -11.40
C ALA A 125 3.81 -1.52 -11.34
N CYS A 126 2.72 -1.91 -10.67
CA CYS A 126 2.32 -3.31 -10.49
C CYS A 126 1.28 -3.81 -11.50
N GLN A 127 0.88 -2.97 -12.45
CA GLN A 127 -0.24 -3.23 -13.37
C GLN A 127 -0.09 -4.54 -14.14
N ASP A 128 1.11 -4.86 -14.62
CA ASP A 128 1.37 -6.08 -15.40
C ASP A 128 1.75 -7.28 -14.52
N LEU A 129 1.99 -7.04 -13.22
CA LEU A 129 2.34 -8.05 -12.23
C LEU A 129 1.13 -8.51 -11.40
N SER A 130 0.04 -7.75 -11.41
CA SER A 130 -1.14 -8.02 -10.60
C SER A 130 -1.91 -9.24 -11.09
N THR A 131 -2.24 -10.15 -10.18
CA THR A 131 -3.14 -11.29 -10.45
C THR A 131 -4.59 -10.86 -10.74
N LEU A 132 -4.91 -9.57 -10.57
CA LEU A 132 -6.20 -8.99 -10.93
C LEU A 132 -6.26 -8.57 -12.40
N ASN A 133 -5.09 -8.38 -13.04
CA ASN A 133 -4.99 -8.10 -14.46
C ASN A 133 -5.22 -9.38 -15.26
N ASN A 134 -6.17 -9.37 -16.19
CA ASN A 134 -6.47 -10.53 -17.05
C ASN A 134 -5.74 -10.46 -18.40
N HIS A 135 -5.01 -9.37 -18.64
CA HIS A 135 -4.17 -9.13 -19.82
C HIS A 135 -2.81 -8.56 -19.36
N PRO A 136 -2.04 -9.31 -18.54
CA PRO A 136 -0.71 -8.86 -18.12
C PRO A 136 0.20 -8.78 -19.33
N LYS A 137 0.99 -7.70 -19.42
CA LYS A 137 2.02 -7.56 -20.44
C LYS A 137 3.35 -8.19 -19.98
N PRO A 138 4.23 -8.59 -20.91
CA PRO A 138 5.54 -9.15 -20.60
C PRO A 138 6.39 -8.22 -19.73
N PHE A 139 7.11 -8.82 -18.78
CA PHE A 139 8.13 -8.15 -17.96
C PHE A 139 9.52 -8.31 -18.58
N ASP A 140 9.69 -7.79 -19.79
CA ASP A 140 10.94 -7.86 -20.54
C ASP A 140 10.99 -6.65 -21.49
N LEU A 141 12.02 -5.81 -21.39
CA LEU A 141 12.15 -4.65 -22.28
C LEU A 141 12.44 -5.03 -23.74
N GLN A 142 12.95 -6.23 -24.01
CA GLN A 142 13.18 -6.70 -25.37
C GLN A 142 11.89 -7.08 -26.08
N ASP A 143 10.81 -7.35 -25.32
CA ASP A 143 9.50 -7.62 -25.89
C ASP A 143 8.86 -6.30 -26.38
N PRO A 144 8.46 -6.17 -27.65
CA PRO A 144 7.81 -4.95 -28.17
C PRO A 144 6.47 -4.64 -27.49
N ASN A 145 5.83 -5.63 -26.85
CA ASN A 145 4.57 -5.51 -26.13
C ASN A 145 4.75 -5.31 -24.62
N HIS A 146 5.96 -4.99 -24.15
CA HIS A 146 6.25 -4.86 -22.72
C HIS A 146 5.34 -3.89 -21.96
N GLY A 147 5.16 -4.24 -20.68
CA GLY A 147 4.31 -3.53 -19.76
C GLY A 147 4.87 -2.21 -19.23
N VAL A 148 4.00 -1.45 -18.56
CA VAL A 148 4.43 -0.31 -17.73
C VAL A 148 5.29 -0.80 -16.56
N SER A 149 5.01 -2.00 -16.02
CA SER A 149 5.80 -2.60 -14.94
C SER A 149 7.27 -2.76 -15.32
N ALA A 150 7.56 -3.32 -16.50
CA ALA A 150 8.93 -3.47 -17.00
C ALA A 150 9.61 -2.10 -17.18
N ARG A 151 8.93 -1.18 -17.87
CA ARG A 151 9.46 0.15 -18.18
C ARG A 151 9.83 0.93 -16.91
N THR A 152 8.94 0.93 -15.92
CA THR A 152 9.19 1.64 -14.66
C THR A 152 10.31 0.97 -13.88
N PHE A 153 10.33 -0.38 -13.76
CA PHE A 153 11.40 -1.08 -13.07
C PHE A 153 12.78 -0.81 -13.69
N HIS A 154 12.92 -0.94 -15.01
CA HIS A 154 14.21 -0.70 -15.66
C HIS A 154 14.64 0.76 -15.61
N THR A 155 13.70 1.72 -15.62
CA THR A 155 14.02 3.13 -15.38
C THR A 155 14.57 3.32 -13.96
N THR A 156 13.95 2.70 -12.95
CA THR A 156 14.45 2.69 -11.57
C THR A 156 15.83 2.03 -11.48
N LEU A 157 16.05 0.91 -12.18
CA LEU A 157 17.34 0.22 -12.21
C LEU A 157 18.45 1.12 -12.77
N GLN A 158 18.19 1.87 -13.83
CA GLN A 158 19.15 2.84 -14.36
C GLN A 158 19.50 3.94 -13.34
N LEU A 159 18.52 4.39 -12.56
CA LEU A 159 18.76 5.35 -11.47
C LEU A 159 19.58 4.71 -10.34
N ILE A 160 19.30 3.46 -9.97
CA ILE A 160 20.10 2.70 -8.99
C ILE A 160 21.54 2.58 -9.46
N GLN A 161 21.77 2.18 -10.72
CA GLN A 161 23.10 2.05 -11.29
C GLN A 161 23.85 3.39 -11.31
N GLN A 162 23.15 4.50 -11.55
CA GLN A 162 23.73 5.84 -11.60
C GLN A 162 24.00 6.44 -10.22
N TRP A 163 23.09 6.26 -9.27
CA TRP A 163 23.18 6.87 -7.94
C TRP A 163 23.88 6.00 -6.91
N GLN A 164 23.97 4.69 -7.14
CA GLN A 164 24.54 3.70 -6.23
C GLN A 164 24.05 3.89 -4.78
N PRO A 165 22.72 3.95 -4.54
CA PRO A 165 22.20 4.08 -3.19
C PRO A 165 22.68 2.93 -2.30
N SER A 166 22.96 3.22 -1.05
CA SER A 166 23.41 2.24 -0.07
C SER A 166 22.35 1.17 0.22
N TRP A 167 21.09 1.59 0.22
CA TRP A 167 19.95 0.73 0.48
C TRP A 167 18.85 0.96 -0.55
N VAL A 168 18.29 -0.15 -1.05
CA VAL A 168 17.15 -0.12 -1.96
C VAL A 168 16.02 -0.95 -1.38
N ILE A 169 14.85 -0.33 -1.20
CA ILE A 169 13.62 -0.99 -0.78
C ILE A 169 12.65 -0.96 -1.95
N MET A 170 12.28 -2.15 -2.46
CA MET A 170 11.29 -2.28 -3.53
C MET A 170 10.01 -2.93 -3.00
N GLU A 171 8.87 -2.30 -3.25
CA GLU A 171 7.55 -2.84 -2.91
C GLU A 171 6.79 -3.23 -4.18
N ASN A 172 6.09 -4.36 -4.13
CA ASN A 172 5.18 -4.76 -5.19
C ASN A 172 4.13 -5.77 -4.73
N VAL A 173 3.14 -6.01 -5.60
CA VAL A 173 2.07 -6.98 -5.35
C VAL A 173 2.59 -8.43 -5.39
N PRO A 174 1.96 -9.38 -4.68
CA PRO A 174 2.42 -10.78 -4.62
C PRO A 174 2.56 -11.50 -5.96
N GLY A 175 1.89 -11.02 -7.02
CA GLY A 175 2.01 -11.61 -8.36
C GLY A 175 3.41 -11.49 -8.96
N ILE A 176 4.24 -10.56 -8.47
CA ILE A 176 5.65 -10.44 -8.84
C ILE A 176 6.43 -11.74 -8.66
N CYS A 177 6.12 -12.51 -7.61
CA CYS A 177 6.80 -13.78 -7.30
C CYS A 177 6.76 -14.75 -8.48
N LYS A 178 5.66 -14.74 -9.25
CA LYS A 178 5.48 -15.59 -10.43
C LYS A 178 5.98 -14.92 -11.70
N ALA A 179 5.74 -13.62 -11.82
CA ALA A 179 5.89 -12.91 -13.09
C ALA A 179 7.31 -12.38 -13.35
N ALA A 180 8.02 -11.92 -12.31
CA ALA A 180 9.23 -11.10 -12.52
C ALA A 180 10.31 -11.21 -11.43
N LEU A 181 10.03 -11.83 -10.28
CA LEU A 181 10.94 -11.79 -9.12
C LEU A 181 12.36 -12.28 -9.44
N ARG A 182 12.49 -13.38 -10.19
CA ARG A 182 13.80 -13.91 -10.58
C ARG A 182 14.59 -12.89 -11.42
N THR A 183 13.95 -12.29 -12.41
CA THR A 183 14.55 -11.27 -13.28
C THR A 183 14.96 -10.04 -12.47
N VAL A 184 14.11 -9.58 -11.53
CA VAL A 184 14.42 -8.46 -10.65
C VAL A 184 15.65 -8.74 -9.79
N LEU A 185 15.69 -9.90 -9.11
CA LEU A 185 16.83 -10.26 -8.26
C LEU A 185 18.13 -10.40 -9.06
N GLN A 186 18.05 -11.00 -10.26
CA GLN A 186 19.19 -11.15 -11.15
C GLN A 186 19.75 -9.78 -11.59
N LEU A 187 18.88 -8.88 -12.05
CA LEU A 187 19.28 -7.55 -12.50
C LEU A 187 19.82 -6.67 -11.36
N MET A 188 19.30 -6.84 -10.13
CA MET A 188 19.86 -6.18 -8.96
C MET A 188 21.24 -6.71 -8.60
N PHE A 189 21.46 -8.03 -8.70
CA PHE A 189 22.77 -8.64 -8.52
C PHE A 189 23.78 -8.13 -9.56
N GLU A 190 23.39 -8.07 -10.83
CA GLU A 190 24.20 -7.49 -11.91
C GLU A 190 24.50 -6.00 -11.71
N ALA A 191 23.61 -5.27 -11.03
CA ALA A 191 23.84 -3.88 -10.62
C ALA A 191 24.72 -3.74 -9.37
N GLY A 192 25.20 -4.85 -8.78
CA GLY A 192 26.10 -4.87 -7.63
C GLY A 192 25.42 -5.03 -6.26
N TYR A 193 24.13 -5.40 -6.21
CA TYR A 193 23.35 -5.47 -4.97
C TYR A 193 23.09 -6.90 -4.52
N TYR A 194 23.42 -7.17 -3.25
CA TYR A 194 22.88 -8.33 -2.55
C TYR A 194 21.41 -8.10 -2.21
N SER A 195 20.55 -8.97 -2.72
CA SER A 195 19.10 -8.77 -2.65
C SER A 195 18.41 -9.93 -1.92
N ALA A 196 17.41 -9.59 -1.12
CA ALA A 196 16.49 -10.54 -0.49
C ALA A 196 15.04 -10.15 -0.81
N HIS A 197 14.13 -11.13 -0.75
CA HIS A 197 12.70 -10.91 -0.97
C HIS A 197 11.88 -11.53 0.15
N ALA A 198 10.83 -10.83 0.57
CA ALA A 198 9.85 -11.32 1.52
C ALA A 198 8.42 -10.98 1.07
N LYS A 199 7.51 -11.94 1.20
CA LYS A 199 6.07 -11.71 1.04
C LYS A 199 5.46 -11.44 2.41
N LEU A 200 5.00 -10.22 2.64
CA LEU A 200 4.50 -9.76 3.93
C LEU A 200 3.00 -9.47 3.87
N ASN A 201 2.28 -9.77 4.96
CA ASN A 201 0.87 -9.45 5.10
C ASN A 201 0.71 -8.23 6.02
N ALA A 202 0.21 -7.13 5.49
CA ALA A 202 -0.03 -5.88 6.22
C ALA A 202 -0.83 -6.08 7.53
N MET A 203 -1.70 -7.08 7.60
CA MET A 203 -2.50 -7.37 8.79
C MET A 203 -1.67 -7.85 9.98
N GLN A 204 -0.49 -8.44 9.73
CA GLN A 204 0.43 -8.89 10.78
C GLN A 204 1.07 -7.71 11.52
N PHE A 205 1.13 -6.53 10.87
CA PHE A 205 1.68 -5.30 11.43
C PHE A 205 0.60 -4.45 12.14
N ARG A 206 -0.58 -5.03 12.44
CA ARG A 206 -1.76 -4.32 12.94
C ARG A 206 -2.21 -4.73 14.36
N LYS A 207 -1.72 -5.84 14.91
CA LYS A 207 -2.16 -6.37 16.22
C LYS A 207 -1.19 -5.98 17.34
N ARG A 208 -1.73 -5.56 18.50
CA ARG A 208 -1.09 -5.85 19.80
C ARG A 208 -0.91 -7.36 19.84
N ILE A 209 0.33 -7.83 19.92
CA ILE A 209 0.62 -9.25 20.09
C ILE A 209 0.10 -9.65 21.48
N PRO A 210 -0.89 -10.56 21.62
CA PRO A 210 -1.08 -11.24 22.89
C PRO A 210 0.09 -12.21 23.09
N SER A 211 0.57 -12.27 24.32
CA SER A 211 1.60 -13.18 24.81
C SER A 211 1.38 -14.65 24.40
N CYS A 212 2.50 -15.39 24.31
CA CYS A 212 2.71 -16.84 24.07
C CYS A 212 3.02 -17.25 22.60
N ALA A 213 4.00 -18.10 22.26
CA ALA A 213 5.07 -18.80 23.00
C ALA A 213 6.16 -19.35 22.04
N ARG A 214 7.41 -19.35 22.54
CA ARG A 214 8.57 -20.26 22.29
C ARG A 214 9.02 -20.63 20.86
N GLY A 215 10.20 -20.12 20.47
CA GLY A 215 11.15 -20.78 19.56
C GLY A 215 11.95 -19.84 18.64
N ARG A 216 13.20 -19.50 19.04
CA ARG A 216 14.22 -18.65 18.35
C ARG A 216 14.38 -18.93 16.83
N PRO A 217 14.96 -18.03 15.99
CA PRO A 217 15.58 -16.72 16.26
C PRO A 217 14.89 -15.58 15.50
N GLU A 218 14.22 -14.72 16.25
CA GLU A 218 13.32 -13.71 15.72
C GLU A 218 13.77 -12.28 16.10
N ALA A 219 14.97 -12.08 16.63
CA ALA A 219 15.31 -10.89 17.42
C ALA A 219 15.22 -9.51 16.73
N VAL A 220 15.23 -9.40 15.40
CA VAL A 220 14.95 -8.12 14.71
C VAL A 220 13.46 -8.00 14.37
N PHE A 221 12.87 -9.03 13.75
CA PHE A 221 11.44 -9.04 13.38
C PHE A 221 10.45 -9.30 14.54
N GLN A 222 10.90 -9.73 15.72
CA GLN A 222 10.12 -9.76 16.97
C GLN A 222 10.20 -8.42 17.71
N LYS A 223 11.33 -7.72 17.62
CA LYS A 223 11.47 -6.40 18.24
C LYS A 223 10.72 -5.34 17.47
N VAL A 224 10.58 -5.43 16.15
CA VAL A 224 9.83 -4.41 15.40
C VAL A 224 8.35 -4.35 15.80
N PRO A 225 7.59 -5.47 15.90
CA PRO A 225 6.24 -5.43 16.46
C PRO A 225 6.19 -4.89 17.89
N ALA A 226 7.22 -5.13 18.72
CA ALA A 226 7.33 -4.56 20.07
C ALA A 226 7.55 -3.04 20.05
N LEU A 227 8.38 -2.52 19.14
CA LEU A 227 8.57 -1.08 18.88
C LEU A 227 7.28 -0.43 18.33
N LEU A 228 6.47 -1.19 17.60
CA LEU A 228 5.16 -0.78 17.10
C LEU A 228 4.03 -0.87 18.15
N GLN A 229 4.25 -1.40 19.36
CA GLN A 229 3.19 -1.62 20.37
C GLN A 229 2.49 -0.34 20.85
N GLY A 230 3.12 0.83 20.67
CA GLY A 230 2.52 2.13 20.95
C GLY A 230 1.66 2.71 19.83
N TYR A 231 1.77 2.20 18.59
CA TYR A 231 1.02 2.73 17.45
C TYR A 231 -0.32 2.00 17.32
N VAL A 232 -1.34 2.53 17.98
CA VAL A 232 -2.72 2.08 17.79
C VAL A 232 -3.26 2.80 16.57
N ARG A 233 -3.30 2.14 15.41
CA ARG A 233 -4.06 2.68 14.27
C ARG A 233 -5.52 2.80 14.71
N PRO A 234 -6.18 3.93 14.42
CA PRO A 234 -7.62 3.99 14.56
C PRO A 234 -8.26 2.81 13.79
N SER A 235 -9.23 2.16 14.41
CA SER A 235 -10.09 1.18 13.76
C SER A 235 -10.69 1.80 12.48
N LEU A 236 -11.14 0.95 11.55
CA LEU A 236 -11.86 1.44 10.38
C LEU A 236 -12.96 2.43 10.77
N GLN A 237 -13.72 2.09 11.81
CA GLN A 237 -14.75 2.94 12.38
C GLN A 237 -14.18 4.28 12.89
N GLN A 238 -13.11 4.26 13.68
CA GLN A 238 -12.47 5.49 14.18
C GLN A 238 -11.97 6.40 13.06
N VAL A 239 -11.41 5.84 11.97
CA VAL A 239 -11.03 6.62 10.80
C VAL A 239 -12.26 7.29 10.19
N LEU A 240 -13.33 6.53 9.97
CA LEU A 240 -14.55 7.04 9.34
C LEU A 240 -15.30 8.06 10.21
N ASP A 241 -15.31 7.88 11.53
CA ASP A 241 -15.94 8.80 12.48
C ASP A 241 -15.19 10.12 12.61
N SER A 242 -13.87 10.11 12.42
CA SER A 242 -13.04 11.31 12.36
C SER A 242 -13.30 12.17 11.12
N LEU A 243 -14.03 11.65 10.12
CA LEU A 243 -14.26 12.36 8.87
C LEU A 243 -15.28 13.50 9.03
N PRO A 244 -15.04 14.66 8.37
CA PRO A 244 -15.94 15.79 8.41
C PRO A 244 -17.34 15.40 7.93
N PRO A 245 -18.41 16.01 8.46
CA PRO A 245 -19.78 15.70 8.04
C PRO A 245 -20.00 15.78 6.52
N TRP A 246 -19.34 16.72 5.84
CA TRP A 246 -19.44 16.89 4.38
C TRP A 246 -18.85 15.71 3.58
N VAL A 247 -17.87 14.98 4.14
CA VAL A 247 -17.33 13.76 3.53
C VAL A 247 -18.33 12.63 3.68
N ARG A 248 -18.95 12.51 4.85
CA ARG A 248 -19.93 11.44 5.17
C ARG A 248 -21.25 11.61 4.41
N SER A 249 -21.69 12.85 4.15
CA SER A 249 -22.96 13.13 3.45
C SER A 249 -22.90 12.97 1.93
N ARG A 250 -21.69 12.89 1.33
CA ARG A 250 -21.50 12.68 -0.12
C ARG A 250 -21.73 11.22 -0.51
N SER A 251 -22.99 10.81 -0.61
CA SER A 251 -23.40 9.47 -1.03
C SER A 251 -23.40 9.25 -2.56
N ARG A 252 -22.72 10.10 -3.34
CA ARG A 252 -22.66 10.06 -4.81
C ARG A 252 -21.64 9.05 -5.35
N GLY A 253 -21.53 7.88 -4.73
CA GLY A 253 -20.92 6.74 -5.39
C GLY A 253 -21.86 6.24 -6.49
N ARG A 254 -21.58 6.56 -7.75
CA ARG A 254 -22.19 5.79 -8.85
C ARG A 254 -21.68 4.36 -8.71
N GLY A 255 -22.56 3.37 -8.70
CA GLY A 255 -22.13 1.99 -8.87
C GLY A 255 -21.31 1.89 -10.15
N VAL A 256 -20.00 1.64 -10.03
CA VAL A 256 -19.14 1.46 -11.20
C VAL A 256 -19.70 0.27 -11.99
N ARG A 257 -19.94 0.47 -13.29
CA ARG A 257 -20.40 -0.59 -14.20
C ARG A 257 -19.27 -1.61 -14.39
N ALA A 258 -19.23 -2.66 -13.57
CA ALA A 258 -18.52 -3.88 -13.94
C ALA A 258 -19.40 -4.68 -14.92
N SER A 259 -19.47 -4.27 -16.19
CA SER A 259 -20.14 -5.08 -17.22
C SER A 259 -19.23 -6.23 -17.66
N LYS A 260 -19.02 -7.23 -16.80
CA LYS A 260 -18.37 -8.50 -17.19
C LYS A 260 -19.38 -9.61 -17.57
N GLY A 261 -20.65 -9.25 -17.72
CA GLY A 261 -21.69 -10.08 -18.36
C GLY A 261 -22.04 -11.38 -17.61
N LYS A 262 -22.66 -12.32 -18.32
CA LYS A 262 -23.21 -13.59 -17.79
C LYS A 262 -22.19 -14.43 -17.01
N ARG A 263 -20.87 -14.31 -17.29
CA ARG A 263 -19.81 -15.12 -16.66
C ARG A 263 -19.73 -14.93 -15.13
N TRP A 264 -19.96 -13.72 -14.63
CA TRP A 264 -19.92 -13.45 -13.18
C TRP A 264 -21.06 -14.13 -12.43
N LEU A 265 -22.27 -14.07 -12.99
CA LEU A 265 -23.44 -14.72 -12.41
C LEU A 265 -23.26 -16.24 -12.35
N VAL A 266 -22.65 -16.84 -13.37
CA VAL A 266 -22.30 -18.27 -13.38
C VAL A 266 -21.29 -18.59 -12.28
N ARG A 267 -20.29 -17.73 -12.03
CA ARG A 267 -19.34 -17.93 -10.92
C ARG A 267 -20.01 -17.85 -9.56
N SER A 268 -20.87 -16.86 -9.32
CA SER A 268 -21.69 -16.78 -8.09
C SER A 268 -22.50 -18.05 -7.86
N TRP A 269 -23.21 -18.53 -8.88
CA TRP A 269 -23.97 -19.77 -8.79
C TRP A 269 -23.09 -21.00 -8.51
N ARG A 270 -21.92 -21.12 -9.15
CA ARG A 270 -20.97 -22.20 -8.87
C ARG A 270 -20.43 -22.13 -7.45
N PHE A 271 -20.13 -20.93 -6.96
CA PHE A 271 -19.70 -20.69 -5.59
C PHE A 271 -20.79 -21.10 -4.59
N GLU A 272 -22.03 -20.64 -4.80
CA GLU A 272 -23.19 -20.98 -3.99
C GLU A 272 -23.38 -22.51 -3.90
N LYS A 273 -23.31 -23.20 -5.04
CA LYS A 273 -23.38 -24.68 -5.08
C LYS A 273 -22.21 -25.36 -4.39
N LYS A 274 -20.98 -24.94 -4.71
CA LYS A 274 -19.74 -25.50 -4.15
C LYS A 274 -19.75 -25.44 -2.62
N HIS A 275 -20.26 -24.34 -2.07
CA HIS A 275 -20.32 -24.13 -0.63
C HIS A 275 -21.67 -24.52 -0.02
N GLY A 276 -22.58 -25.15 -0.77
CA GLY A 276 -23.89 -25.61 -0.29
C GLY A 276 -24.68 -24.51 0.42
N LEU A 277 -24.78 -23.33 -0.18
CA LEU A 277 -25.55 -22.21 0.38
C LEU A 277 -27.04 -22.45 0.12
N ALA A 278 -27.85 -22.44 1.18
CA ALA A 278 -29.29 -22.68 1.10
C ALA A 278 -30.00 -21.56 0.35
N THR A 279 -30.92 -21.92 -0.55
CA THR A 279 -31.70 -20.95 -1.35
C THR A 279 -32.47 -19.97 -0.47
N ASP A 280 -33.04 -20.43 0.63
CA ASP A 280 -33.84 -19.60 1.54
C ASP A 280 -32.98 -18.58 2.29
N SER A 281 -31.76 -18.97 2.70
CA SER A 281 -30.78 -18.05 3.31
C SER A 281 -30.39 -16.93 2.34
N LEU A 282 -30.11 -17.29 1.08
CA LEU A 282 -29.79 -16.33 0.03
C LEU A 282 -30.98 -15.40 -0.26
N ALA A 283 -32.20 -15.92 -0.31
CA ALA A 283 -33.42 -15.16 -0.54
C ALA A 283 -33.71 -14.18 0.61
N SER A 284 -33.59 -14.64 1.85
CA SER A 284 -33.78 -13.83 3.07
C SER A 284 -32.79 -12.67 3.13
N LEU A 285 -31.48 -12.95 2.96
CA LEU A 285 -30.45 -11.89 2.92
C LEU A 285 -30.70 -10.89 1.80
N ARG A 286 -31.11 -11.36 0.63
CA ARG A 286 -31.42 -10.48 -0.50
C ARG A 286 -32.62 -9.60 -0.22
N ALA A 287 -33.69 -10.14 0.36
CA ALA A 287 -34.87 -9.36 0.75
C ALA A 287 -34.51 -8.28 1.77
N ARG A 288 -33.71 -8.64 2.79
CA ARG A 288 -33.20 -7.69 3.78
C ARG A 288 -32.38 -6.56 3.13
N LEU A 289 -31.43 -6.90 2.27
CA LEU A 289 -30.60 -5.91 1.58
C LEU A 289 -31.40 -5.05 0.60
N SER A 290 -32.45 -5.58 -0.02
CA SER A 290 -33.32 -4.80 -0.92
C SER A 290 -34.02 -3.62 -0.23
N ASN A 291 -34.21 -3.69 1.09
CA ASN A 291 -34.75 -2.59 1.89
C ASN A 291 -33.70 -1.52 2.25
N VAL A 292 -32.41 -1.78 1.97
CA VAL A 292 -31.33 -0.83 2.22
C VAL A 292 -31.18 0.10 1.01
N PRO A 293 -31.36 1.43 1.14
CA PRO A 293 -31.32 2.36 0.00
C PRO A 293 -30.00 2.30 -0.79
N ALA A 294 -28.87 2.08 -0.12
CA ALA A 294 -27.58 1.95 -0.78
C ALA A 294 -27.46 0.67 -1.62
N ALA A 295 -28.15 -0.42 -1.24
CA ALA A 295 -28.10 -1.67 -1.98
C ALA A 295 -28.84 -1.58 -3.32
N GLN A 296 -29.82 -0.69 -3.43
CA GLN A 296 -30.54 -0.41 -4.68
C GLN A 296 -29.62 0.19 -5.75
N LYS A 297 -28.49 0.77 -5.36
CA LYS A 297 -27.44 1.27 -6.27
C LYS A 297 -26.52 0.17 -6.80
N LEU A 298 -26.61 -1.05 -6.25
CA LEU A 298 -25.79 -2.18 -6.68
C LEU A 298 -26.32 -2.77 -7.99
N THR A 299 -25.41 -3.15 -8.87
CA THR A 299 -25.77 -4.00 -10.01
C THR A 299 -26.27 -5.37 -9.53
N ARG A 300 -27.04 -6.07 -10.37
CA ARG A 300 -27.47 -7.46 -10.07
C ARG A 300 -26.30 -8.37 -9.71
N GLN A 301 -25.11 -8.13 -10.30
CA GLN A 301 -23.90 -8.92 -10.05
C GLN A 301 -23.31 -8.62 -8.67
N GLN A 302 -23.18 -7.34 -8.32
CA GLN A 302 -22.68 -6.90 -7.03
C GLN A 302 -23.60 -7.35 -5.89
N MET A 303 -24.92 -7.22 -6.07
CA MET A 303 -25.90 -7.72 -5.11
C MET A 303 -25.76 -9.22 -4.88
N ARG A 304 -25.67 -10.02 -5.95
CA ARG A 304 -25.52 -11.48 -5.83
C ARG A 304 -24.22 -11.87 -5.14
N LEU A 305 -23.12 -11.20 -5.47
CA LEU A 305 -21.83 -11.40 -4.81
C LEU A 305 -21.93 -11.11 -3.30
N LEU A 306 -22.47 -9.94 -2.94
CA LEU A 306 -22.61 -9.51 -1.56
C LEU A 306 -23.42 -10.54 -0.76
N VAL A 307 -24.60 -10.92 -1.26
CA VAL A 307 -25.46 -11.95 -0.67
C VAL A 307 -24.72 -13.29 -0.53
N SER A 308 -24.04 -13.75 -1.58
CA SER A 308 -23.32 -15.03 -1.55
C SER A 308 -22.21 -15.05 -0.51
N ARG A 309 -21.44 -13.95 -0.38
CA ARG A 309 -20.36 -13.84 0.60
C ARG A 309 -20.89 -13.71 2.02
N MET A 310 -21.97 -12.95 2.24
CA MET A 310 -22.63 -12.84 3.55
C MET A 310 -23.19 -14.19 4.00
N ALA A 311 -23.91 -14.90 3.13
CA ALA A 311 -24.44 -16.24 3.42
C ALA A 311 -23.33 -17.25 3.72
N TYR A 312 -22.23 -17.20 2.96
CA TYR A 312 -21.07 -18.05 3.22
C TYR A 312 -20.47 -17.77 4.61
N LEU A 313 -20.26 -16.50 4.96
CA LEU A 313 -19.71 -16.14 6.27
C LEU A 313 -20.62 -16.55 7.44
N GLN A 314 -21.94 -16.43 7.28
CA GLN A 314 -22.92 -16.92 8.26
C GLN A 314 -22.86 -18.44 8.40
N LYS A 315 -22.82 -19.16 7.28
CA LYS A 315 -22.71 -20.63 7.29
C LYS A 315 -21.43 -21.11 7.98
N GLU A 316 -20.32 -20.42 7.77
CA GLU A 316 -19.04 -20.74 8.41
C GLU A 316 -18.96 -20.28 9.89
N GLY A 317 -20.04 -19.71 10.45
CA GLY A 317 -20.07 -19.23 11.83
C GLY A 317 -19.12 -18.06 12.10
N GLN A 318 -18.73 -17.31 11.06
CA GLN A 318 -17.74 -16.23 11.18
C GLN A 318 -18.35 -14.89 11.56
N VAL A 319 -19.66 -14.72 11.43
CA VAL A 319 -20.37 -13.44 11.57
C VAL A 319 -21.80 -13.65 12.07
N ASP A 320 -22.23 -12.76 12.96
CA ASP A 320 -23.63 -12.61 13.36
C ASP A 320 -24.46 -11.92 12.26
N GLU A 321 -25.71 -11.56 12.51
CA GLU A 321 -26.60 -11.01 11.48
C GLU A 321 -26.24 -9.58 11.01
N SER A 322 -25.44 -8.83 11.78
CA SER A 322 -25.27 -7.38 11.57
C SER A 322 -24.24 -7.03 10.49
N PHE A 323 -23.15 -7.81 10.36
CA PHE A 323 -22.02 -7.53 9.44
C PHE A 323 -21.38 -6.15 9.58
N ASP A 324 -21.58 -5.44 10.69
CA ASP A 324 -21.21 -4.02 10.81
C ASP A 324 -19.70 -3.78 10.72
N ASP A 325 -18.87 -4.75 11.10
CA ASP A 325 -17.41 -4.67 11.01
C ASP A 325 -16.86 -5.13 9.65
N TRP A 326 -17.69 -5.60 8.73
CA TRP A 326 -17.21 -6.29 7.53
C TRP A 326 -17.17 -5.38 6.30
N VAL A 327 -16.02 -5.39 5.64
CA VAL A 327 -15.79 -4.72 4.37
C VAL A 327 -15.82 -5.75 3.26
N PHE A 328 -16.69 -5.55 2.28
CA PHE A 328 -16.82 -6.41 1.10
C PHE A 328 -16.34 -5.67 -0.15
N GLY A 329 -15.34 -6.21 -0.83
CA GLY A 329 -14.93 -5.80 -2.17
C GLY A 329 -15.91 -6.32 -3.23
N LEU A 330 -16.57 -5.39 -3.92
CA LEU A 330 -17.59 -5.66 -4.94
C LEU A 330 -17.08 -5.45 -6.38
N ASP A 331 -15.78 -5.21 -6.55
CA ASP A 331 -15.11 -4.95 -7.83
C ASP A 331 -14.50 -6.21 -8.48
N GLN A 332 -14.53 -7.35 -7.78
CA GLN A 332 -14.05 -8.66 -8.27
C GLN A 332 -15.14 -9.74 -8.24
N SER A 333 -14.95 -10.85 -8.96
CA SER A 333 -15.88 -11.99 -8.90
C SER A 333 -15.91 -12.61 -7.51
N VAL A 334 -16.98 -13.32 -7.14
CA VAL A 334 -17.18 -13.94 -5.82
C VAL A 334 -15.95 -14.72 -5.30
N ASP A 335 -15.22 -15.42 -6.17
CA ASP A 335 -14.03 -16.22 -5.79
C ASP A 335 -12.79 -15.38 -5.49
N ARG A 336 -12.77 -14.12 -5.95
CA ARG A 336 -11.65 -13.17 -5.82
C ARG A 336 -12.04 -11.95 -4.97
N ALA A 337 -13.29 -11.87 -4.52
CA ALA A 337 -13.81 -10.78 -3.71
C ALA A 337 -13.08 -10.79 -2.37
N ILE A 338 -12.38 -9.68 -2.08
CA ILE A 338 -11.72 -9.54 -0.80
C ILE A 338 -12.78 -9.17 0.24
N VAL A 339 -12.84 -9.94 1.31
CA VAL A 339 -13.76 -9.72 2.42
C VAL A 339 -12.97 -9.72 3.71
N LEU A 340 -13.08 -8.64 4.46
CA LEU A 340 -12.20 -8.33 5.58
C LEU A 340 -13.00 -7.79 6.76
N ARG A 341 -12.58 -8.11 7.98
CA ARG A 341 -13.21 -7.62 9.22
C ARG A 341 -12.36 -6.52 9.85
N ALA A 342 -12.98 -5.39 10.17
CA ALA A 342 -12.41 -4.19 10.78
C ALA A 342 -11.20 -3.59 10.04
N CYS A 343 -10.90 -4.05 8.82
CA CYS A 343 -9.85 -3.55 7.94
C CYS A 343 -10.35 -3.42 6.51
N THR A 344 -9.63 -2.61 5.74
CA THR A 344 -9.88 -2.42 4.31
C THR A 344 -8.78 -3.09 3.50
N PRO A 345 -9.11 -3.67 2.34
CA PRO A 345 -8.08 -4.18 1.44
C PRO A 345 -7.32 -3.03 0.78
N CYS A 346 -6.37 -3.36 -0.09
CA CYS A 346 -5.77 -2.35 -0.96
C CYS A 346 -6.89 -1.64 -1.75
N VAL A 347 -6.95 -0.32 -1.59
CA VAL A 347 -7.91 0.53 -2.29
C VAL A 347 -7.34 0.77 -3.68
N THR A 348 -7.94 0.17 -4.71
CA THR A 348 -7.51 0.31 -6.11
C THR A 348 -8.34 1.39 -6.82
N PRO A 349 -7.90 1.90 -7.98
CA PRO A 349 -8.78 2.74 -8.80
C PRO A 349 -10.07 1.98 -9.07
N ASN A 350 -11.21 2.67 -8.96
CA ASN A 350 -12.54 2.13 -9.22
C ASN A 350 -12.98 0.97 -8.30
N CYS A 351 -12.29 0.68 -7.19
CA CYS A 351 -12.79 -0.31 -6.23
C CYS A 351 -14.14 0.12 -5.67
N VAL A 352 -14.96 -0.86 -5.31
CA VAL A 352 -16.30 -0.65 -4.74
C VAL A 352 -16.35 -1.42 -3.44
N PHE A 353 -16.44 -0.71 -2.31
CA PHE A 353 -16.56 -1.33 -1.00
C PHE A 353 -17.95 -1.15 -0.41
N TRP A 354 -18.46 -2.24 0.16
CA TRP A 354 -19.63 -2.24 1.01
C TRP A 354 -19.21 -2.36 2.47
N TYR A 355 -19.74 -1.48 3.31
CA TYR A 355 -19.47 -1.42 4.75
C TYR A 355 -20.71 -0.83 5.44
N GLN A 356 -21.17 -1.39 6.56
CA GLN A 356 -22.32 -0.89 7.35
C GLN A 356 -23.54 -0.48 6.51
N ASN A 357 -24.03 -1.40 5.68
CA ASN A 357 -25.21 -1.18 4.83
C ASN A 357 -25.11 0.00 3.85
N ARG A 358 -23.89 0.42 3.49
CA ARG A 358 -23.65 1.48 2.52
C ARG A 358 -22.45 1.20 1.63
N LEU A 359 -22.42 1.91 0.50
CA LEU A 359 -21.24 2.01 -0.33
C LEU A 359 -20.28 3.04 0.27
N MET A 360 -18.99 2.68 0.36
CA MET A 360 -17.95 3.64 0.70
C MET A 360 -17.80 4.65 -0.44
N ASN A 361 -17.68 5.93 -0.08
CA ASN A 361 -17.50 6.99 -1.06
C ASN A 361 -16.01 7.25 -1.36
N PRO A 362 -15.68 7.98 -2.45
CA PRO A 362 -14.29 8.23 -2.85
C PRO A 362 -13.43 8.92 -1.80
N TRP A 363 -13.98 9.83 -1.01
CA TRP A 363 -13.23 10.53 0.05
C TRP A 363 -12.93 9.62 1.24
N GLU A 364 -13.85 8.72 1.59
CA GLU A 364 -13.58 7.68 2.58
C GLU A 364 -12.48 6.74 2.09
N MET A 365 -12.51 6.36 0.80
CA MET A 365 -11.46 5.55 0.20
C MET A 365 -10.10 6.27 0.19
N ALA A 366 -10.07 7.58 -0.08
CA ALA A 366 -8.88 8.41 0.03
C ALA A 366 -8.36 8.47 1.50
N ALA A 367 -9.26 8.61 2.48
CA ALA A 367 -8.92 8.58 3.90
C ALA A 367 -8.19 7.29 4.29
N LEU A 368 -8.70 6.15 3.81
CA LEU A 368 -8.13 4.84 4.09
C LEU A 368 -6.71 4.66 3.53
N GLN A 369 -6.37 5.43 2.49
CA GLN A 369 -5.04 5.50 1.90
C GLN A 369 -4.13 6.51 2.58
N GLY A 370 -4.59 7.17 3.64
CA GLY A 370 -3.81 8.13 4.40
C GLY A 370 -3.90 9.57 3.91
N VAL A 371 -4.89 9.90 3.08
CA VAL A 371 -5.21 11.30 2.80
C VAL A 371 -5.70 11.95 4.09
N THR A 372 -5.04 13.02 4.54
CA THR A 372 -5.41 13.70 5.79
C THR A 372 -6.64 14.59 5.65
N LEU A 373 -7.21 15.01 6.79
CA LEU A 373 -8.33 15.96 6.80
C LEU A 373 -7.99 17.30 6.12
N SER A 374 -6.76 17.80 6.29
CA SER A 374 -6.29 19.00 5.60
C SER A 374 -6.19 18.78 4.09
N GLU A 375 -5.66 17.64 3.66
CA GLU A 375 -5.59 17.28 2.23
C GLU A 375 -6.98 17.08 1.63
N MET A 376 -7.94 16.55 2.39
CA MET A 376 -9.33 16.42 1.92
C MET A 376 -9.99 17.77 1.66
N ALA A 377 -9.58 18.84 2.35
CA ALA A 377 -10.08 20.18 2.07
C ALA A 377 -9.70 20.63 0.65
N GLU A 378 -8.48 20.32 0.18
CA GLU A 378 -8.03 20.57 -1.20
C GLU A 378 -8.81 19.72 -2.22
N LEU A 379 -9.28 18.54 -1.80
CA LEU A 379 -10.11 17.65 -2.61
C LEU A 379 -11.61 17.93 -2.51
N ARG A 380 -12.03 18.96 -1.77
CA ARG A 380 -13.45 19.22 -1.50
C ARG A 380 -14.23 19.47 -2.77
N ASP A 381 -13.70 20.26 -3.69
CA ASP A 381 -14.42 20.68 -4.90
C ASP A 381 -14.05 19.83 -6.13
N GLN A 382 -13.28 18.76 -5.92
CA GLN A 382 -12.87 17.83 -6.97
C GLN A 382 -13.98 16.83 -7.32
N ASP A 383 -13.96 16.33 -8.55
CA ASP A 383 -14.88 15.29 -9.00
C ASP A 383 -14.63 13.97 -8.25
N ALA A 384 -15.72 13.27 -7.91
CA ALA A 384 -15.68 11.99 -7.22
C ALA A 384 -14.83 10.93 -7.96
N SER A 385 -14.86 10.92 -9.29
CA SER A 385 -14.04 10.04 -10.14
C SER A 385 -12.56 10.37 -10.04
N LEU A 386 -12.20 11.65 -9.94
CA LEU A 386 -10.83 12.10 -9.75
C LEU A 386 -10.31 11.68 -8.37
N VAL A 387 -11.10 11.89 -7.32
CA VAL A 387 -10.74 11.45 -5.97
C VAL A 387 -10.59 9.93 -5.92
N GLN A 388 -11.45 9.19 -6.61
CA GLN A 388 -11.35 7.74 -6.70
C GLN A 388 -10.13 7.28 -7.53
N SER A 389 -9.67 8.04 -8.52
CA SER A 389 -8.46 7.72 -9.29
C SER A 389 -7.17 8.00 -8.54
N LEU A 390 -7.21 8.75 -7.43
CA LEU A 390 -6.07 8.85 -6.52
C LEU A 390 -5.72 7.49 -5.89
N ALA A 391 -6.67 6.56 -5.88
CA ALA A 391 -6.44 5.23 -5.38
C ALA A 391 -5.44 4.41 -6.21
N GLY A 392 -4.78 3.43 -5.60
CA GLY A 392 -4.01 2.42 -6.33
C GLY A 392 -2.49 2.47 -6.25
N ASN A 393 -1.88 3.50 -5.64
CA ASN A 393 -0.42 3.64 -5.58
C ASN A 393 0.10 3.98 -4.17
N ALA A 394 -0.64 3.64 -3.12
CA ALA A 394 -0.13 3.80 -1.76
C ALA A 394 0.68 2.55 -1.41
N PHE A 395 1.97 2.73 -1.12
CA PHE A 395 2.81 1.71 -0.50
C PHE A 395 2.08 1.08 0.69
N CYS A 396 2.45 -0.17 1.03
CA CYS A 396 2.09 -0.69 2.34
C CYS A 396 2.87 0.04 3.45
N THR A 397 2.34 1.20 3.87
CA THR A 397 3.02 2.17 4.74
C THR A 397 3.67 1.53 5.96
N HIS A 398 2.98 0.60 6.61
CA HIS A 398 3.42 -0.02 7.85
C HIS A 398 4.57 -1.01 7.63
N VAL A 399 4.55 -1.73 6.51
CA VAL A 399 5.62 -2.66 6.13
C VAL A 399 6.87 -1.87 5.79
N ILE A 400 6.74 -0.82 4.98
CA ILE A 400 7.86 0.05 4.63
C ILE A 400 8.37 0.79 5.87
N ALA A 401 7.50 1.22 6.79
CA ALA A 401 7.91 1.83 8.04
C ALA A 401 8.70 0.89 8.93
N THR A 402 8.21 -0.34 9.08
CA THR A 402 8.89 -1.40 9.82
C THR A 402 10.29 -1.62 9.26
N LEU A 403 10.42 -1.75 7.93
CA LEU A 403 11.70 -1.96 7.28
C LEU A 403 12.61 -0.74 7.40
N PHE A 404 12.06 0.46 7.28
CA PHE A 404 12.80 1.72 7.40
C PHE A 404 13.33 1.91 8.83
N VAL A 405 12.49 1.72 9.86
CA VAL A 405 12.91 1.80 11.27
C VAL A 405 13.90 0.68 11.60
N ALA A 406 13.68 -0.54 11.13
CA ALA A 406 14.62 -1.64 11.34
C ALA A 406 15.98 -1.34 10.71
N LEU A 407 15.99 -0.86 9.47
CA LEU A 407 17.19 -0.41 8.78
C LEU A 407 17.89 0.68 9.58
N LEU A 408 17.17 1.72 9.96
CA LEU A 408 17.69 2.82 10.76
C LEU A 408 18.22 2.37 12.12
N THR A 409 17.62 1.38 12.77
CA THR A 409 18.09 0.83 14.06
C THR A 409 19.36 -0.01 13.89
N GLU A 410 19.45 -0.76 12.80
CA GLU A 410 20.64 -1.57 12.54
C GLU A 410 21.83 -0.69 12.16
N LEU A 411 21.62 0.39 11.39
CA LEU A 411 22.65 1.36 10.98
C LEU A 411 23.36 2.14 12.13
N THR A 412 23.11 1.78 13.38
CA THR A 412 23.00 2.70 14.50
C THR A 412 23.35 2.06 15.83
N LYS A 413 22.88 0.82 16.05
CA LYS A 413 23.61 -0.12 16.89
C LYS A 413 25.00 -0.28 16.37
#